data_AF-A0A918RNB3-F1
#
_entry.id   AF-A0A918RNB3-F1
#
_cell.length_a   1.000
_cell.length_b   1.000
_cell.length_c   1.000
_cell.angle_alpha   90.00
_cell.angle_beta   90.00
_cell.angle_gamma   90.00
#
_symmetry.space_group_name_H-M   'P 1'
#
loop_
_entity.id
_entity.type
_entity.pdbx_description
1 polymer ?
#
loop_
_entity_poly.entity_id
_entity_poly.type
_entity_poly.pdbx_seq_one_letter_code
_entity_poly.pdbx_strand_id
1 'polypeptide(L)'
;MPETLPRRIPTKIHLAADGRCRPLALVLTPGHYGDGPQFERVLEHVAVPRIGVGRPRTRPDHVLADKAYTSRKNRRYLRRRGIRHTIPERLDQQRHRKNRGSRGGRPTGFDSERYKKRNTVERTINRLKGFRAVATRYEKRAHIYLGTVTLAALIIWLRT
;
A
#
# COMPACT_ATOMS: atom_id res chain seq x y z
N MET A 1 -24.09 0.99 37.02
CA MET A 1 -24.16 0.91 35.54
C MET A 1 -22.76 0.64 35.02
N PRO A 2 -22.49 -0.43 34.25
CA PRO A 2 -21.18 -0.61 33.66
C PRO A 2 -21.04 0.29 32.43
N GLU A 3 -20.24 1.33 32.56
CA GLU A 3 -19.80 2.17 31.45
C GLU A 3 -18.87 1.32 30.57
N THR A 4 -19.35 0.93 29.39
CA THR A 4 -18.52 0.25 28.40
C THR A 4 -17.57 1.28 27.79
N LEU A 5 -16.36 1.39 28.36
CA LEU A 5 -15.27 2.13 27.73
C LEU A 5 -15.18 1.70 26.25
N PRO A 6 -15.27 2.63 25.28
CA PRO A 6 -15.23 2.26 23.87
C PRO A 6 -13.90 1.56 23.58
N ARG A 7 -13.97 0.29 23.16
CA ARG A 7 -12.79 -0.53 22.82
C ARG A 7 -11.94 0.24 21.81
N ARG A 8 -10.68 0.53 22.16
CA ARG A 8 -9.72 1.19 21.27
C ARG A 8 -9.47 0.31 20.04
N ILE A 9 -10.08 0.66 18.90
CA ILE A 9 -9.90 -0.08 17.65
C ILE A 9 -8.48 0.19 17.12
N PRO A 10 -7.70 -0.86 16.79
CA PRO A 10 -6.38 -0.68 16.18
C PRO A 10 -6.51 0.06 14.84
N THR A 11 -5.43 0.73 14.40
CA THR A 11 -5.40 1.42 13.10
C THR A 11 -4.36 0.77 12.20
N LYS A 12 -4.71 0.57 10.94
CA LYS A 12 -3.79 0.10 9.90
C LYS A 12 -3.30 1.29 9.09
N ILE A 13 -2.00 1.28 8.79
CA ILE A 13 -1.38 2.19 7.82
C ILE A 13 -1.21 1.41 6.52
N HIS A 14 -1.85 1.88 5.45
CA HIS A 14 -1.60 1.43 4.10
C HIS A 14 -0.73 2.48 3.41
N LEU A 15 0.38 2.07 2.80
CA LEU A 15 1.31 3.01 2.20
C LEU A 15 1.87 2.53 0.87
N ALA A 16 2.26 3.48 0.03
CA ALA A 16 3.17 3.26 -1.09
C ALA A 16 4.54 3.83 -0.74
N ALA A 17 5.60 3.19 -1.21
CA ALA A 17 6.97 3.64 -1.04
C ALA A 17 7.73 3.61 -2.36
N ASP A 18 8.68 4.53 -2.54
CA ASP A 18 9.62 4.52 -3.66
C ASP A 18 10.80 3.57 -3.42
N GLY A 19 11.66 3.39 -4.42
CA GLY A 19 12.85 2.52 -4.30
C GLY A 19 13.85 2.92 -3.21
N ARG A 20 13.78 4.14 -2.66
CA ARG A 20 14.65 4.66 -1.59
C ARG A 20 14.04 4.49 -0.20
N CYS A 21 12.93 3.75 -0.11
CA CYS A 21 12.15 3.56 1.12
C CYS A 21 11.59 4.90 1.66
N ARG A 22 11.11 5.77 0.76
CA ARG A 22 10.43 7.02 1.09
C ARG A 22 8.92 6.84 0.90
N PRO A 23 8.08 7.17 1.90
CA PRO A 23 6.63 7.09 1.74
C PRO A 23 6.12 8.03 0.64
N LEU A 24 5.35 7.51 -0.32
CA LEU A 24 4.71 8.28 -1.39
C LEU A 24 3.25 8.60 -1.13
N ALA A 25 2.58 7.74 -0.36
CA ALA A 25 1.15 7.86 -0.03
C ALA A 25 0.89 7.17 1.31
N LEU A 26 -0.02 7.70 2.10
CA LEU A 26 -0.43 7.20 3.41
C LEU A 26 -1.95 7.19 3.50
N VAL A 27 -2.54 6.05 3.82
CA VAL A 27 -3.98 5.89 4.04
C VAL A 27 -4.19 5.15 5.37
N LEU A 28 -5.00 5.71 6.25
CA LEU A 28 -5.38 5.08 7.51
C LEU A 28 -6.74 4.42 7.42
N THR A 29 -6.86 3.23 8.01
CA THR A 29 -8.16 2.57 8.21
C THR A 29 -8.28 1.97 9.61
N PRO A 30 -9.50 1.67 10.07
CA PRO A 30 -9.69 0.79 11.22
C PRO A 30 -9.03 -0.58 10.98
N GLY A 31 -8.57 -1.22 12.04
CA GLY A 31 -7.71 -2.40 11.95
C GLY A 31 -8.42 -3.67 11.44
N HIS A 32 -9.74 -3.74 11.57
CA HIS A 32 -10.54 -4.84 11.02
C HIS A 32 -10.81 -4.69 9.52
N TYR A 33 -10.48 -3.55 8.91
CA TYR A 33 -10.65 -3.38 7.47
C TYR A 33 -9.64 -4.25 6.71
N GLY A 34 -10.11 -4.88 5.64
CA GLY A 34 -9.26 -5.65 4.74
C GLY A 34 -8.34 -4.76 3.91
N ASP A 35 -7.18 -5.28 3.55
CA ASP A 35 -6.14 -4.51 2.85
C ASP A 35 -6.46 -4.36 1.35
N GLY A 36 -7.05 -5.40 0.75
CA GLY A 36 -7.39 -5.45 -0.69
C GLY A 36 -8.08 -4.18 -1.24
N PRO A 37 -9.17 -3.69 -0.62
CA PRO A 37 -9.86 -2.47 -1.04
C PRO A 37 -9.05 -1.17 -0.90
N GLN A 38 -8.05 -1.13 -0.02
CA GLN A 38 -7.26 0.09 0.21
C GLN A 38 -6.18 0.30 -0.84
N PHE A 39 -5.91 -0.71 -1.67
CA PHE A 39 -4.92 -0.65 -2.75
C PHE A 39 -5.15 0.51 -3.73
N GLU A 40 -6.37 0.64 -4.24
CA GLU A 40 -6.73 1.71 -5.17
C GLU A 40 -6.58 3.08 -4.49
N ARG A 41 -7.03 3.19 -3.25
CA ARG A 41 -6.93 4.42 -2.46
C ARG A 41 -5.48 4.84 -2.26
N VAL A 42 -4.59 3.92 -1.91
CA VAL A 42 -3.15 4.21 -1.77
C VAL A 42 -2.58 4.72 -3.09
N LEU A 43 -2.88 4.08 -4.22
CA LEU A 43 -2.38 4.49 -5.53
C LEU A 43 -2.96 5.84 -6.02
N GLU A 44 -4.19 6.17 -5.62
CA GLU A 44 -4.80 7.48 -5.91
C GLU A 44 -4.14 8.63 -5.16
N HIS A 45 -3.59 8.35 -3.96
CA HIS A 45 -2.87 9.33 -3.15
C HIS A 45 -1.40 9.47 -3.55
N VAL A 46 -0.90 8.67 -4.50
CA VAL A 46 0.45 8.84 -5.03
C VAL A 46 0.47 10.08 -5.92
N ALA A 47 1.22 11.10 -5.50
CA ALA A 47 1.50 12.29 -6.27
C ALA A 47 2.95 12.70 -6.04
N VAL A 48 3.80 12.50 -7.04
CA VAL A 48 5.21 12.90 -6.98
C VAL A 48 5.37 14.24 -7.71
N PRO A 49 5.76 15.33 -7.02
CA PRO A 49 6.03 16.60 -7.65
C PRO A 49 7.10 16.47 -8.75
N ARG A 50 6.96 17.26 -9.81
CA ARG A 50 8.01 17.37 -10.83
C ARG A 50 8.90 18.54 -10.49
N ILE A 51 10.17 18.45 -10.87
CA ILE A 51 11.06 19.61 -10.90
C ILE A 51 10.66 20.40 -12.16
N GLY A 52 10.04 21.58 -11.97
CA GLY A 52 9.56 22.44 -13.05
C GLY A 52 8.03 22.48 -13.20
N VAL A 53 7.57 23.10 -14.29
CA VAL A 53 6.15 23.36 -14.56
C VAL A 53 5.41 22.06 -14.92
N GLY A 54 4.19 21.90 -14.40
CA GLY A 54 3.26 20.85 -14.79
C GLY A 54 2.67 20.05 -13.63
N ARG A 55 1.71 19.17 -13.95
CA ARG A 55 1.00 18.38 -12.94
C ARG A 55 1.92 17.33 -12.30
N PRO A 56 1.80 17.11 -10.97
CA PRO A 56 2.47 15.99 -10.29
C PRO A 56 2.24 14.67 -11.00
N ARG A 57 3.25 13.81 -10.97
CA ARG A 57 3.18 12.47 -11.53
C ARG A 57 2.35 11.58 -10.59
N THR A 58 1.19 11.12 -11.06
CA THR A 58 0.27 10.26 -10.29
C THR A 58 0.23 8.80 -10.76
N ARG A 59 1.02 8.47 -11.79
CA ARG A 59 1.09 7.12 -12.37
C ARG A 59 2.49 6.52 -12.16
N PRO A 60 2.63 5.51 -11.28
CA PRO A 60 3.85 4.72 -11.17
C PRO A 60 4.14 3.94 -12.45
N ASP A 61 5.42 3.76 -12.79
CA ASP A 61 5.81 2.90 -13.93
C ASP A 61 5.51 1.43 -13.65
N HIS A 62 5.72 1.03 -12.40
CA HIS A 62 5.59 -0.34 -11.97
C HIS A 62 5.19 -0.42 -10.49
N VAL A 63 4.22 -1.26 -10.16
CA VAL A 63 3.76 -1.50 -8.78
C VAL A 63 4.16 -2.90 -8.32
N LEU A 64 4.78 -2.98 -7.14
CA LEU A 64 5.02 -4.22 -6.42
C LEU A 64 4.03 -4.27 -5.25
N ALA A 65 3.32 -5.39 -5.09
CA ALA A 65 2.41 -5.54 -3.97
C ALA A 65 2.28 -6.99 -3.52
N ASP A 66 1.85 -7.16 -2.28
CA ASP A 66 1.58 -8.46 -1.69
C ASP A 66 0.52 -9.24 -2.44
N LYS A 67 0.63 -10.56 -2.30
CA LYS A 67 -0.37 -11.55 -2.71
C LYS A 67 -1.78 -11.24 -2.18
N ALA A 68 -1.90 -10.52 -1.06
CA ALA A 68 -3.17 -10.06 -0.52
C ALA A 68 -3.94 -9.13 -1.49
N TYR A 69 -3.22 -8.40 -2.35
CA TYR A 69 -3.77 -7.41 -3.29
C TYR A 69 -4.13 -7.97 -4.68
N THR A 70 -4.08 -9.29 -4.90
CA THR A 70 -4.33 -9.93 -6.21
C THR A 70 -5.79 -9.90 -6.70
N SER A 71 -6.67 -9.11 -6.09
CA SER A 71 -8.10 -9.09 -6.44
C SER A 71 -8.31 -8.73 -7.91
N ARG A 72 -9.36 -9.31 -8.55
CA ARG A 72 -9.71 -8.97 -9.95
C ARG A 72 -9.96 -7.47 -10.13
N LYS A 73 -10.52 -6.82 -9.10
CA LYS A 73 -10.75 -5.37 -9.05
C LYS A 73 -9.43 -4.60 -9.17
N ASN A 74 -8.45 -4.90 -8.30
CA ASN A 74 -7.14 -4.25 -8.31
C ASN A 74 -6.39 -4.48 -9.63
N ARG A 75 -6.43 -5.70 -10.17
CA ARG A 75 -5.83 -6.01 -11.48
C ARG A 75 -6.48 -5.22 -12.61
N ARG A 76 -7.82 -5.07 -12.60
CA ARG A 76 -8.54 -4.25 -13.58
C ARG A 76 -8.19 -2.78 -13.44
N TYR A 77 -8.09 -2.27 -12.21
CA TYR A 77 -7.64 -0.90 -11.95
C TYR A 77 -6.25 -0.62 -12.54
N LEU A 78 -5.28 -1.50 -12.27
CA LEU A 78 -3.92 -1.36 -12.81
C LEU A 78 -3.89 -1.40 -14.34
N ARG A 79 -4.64 -2.31 -14.96
CA ARG A 79 -4.78 -2.36 -16.43
C ARG A 79 -5.41 -1.09 -17.00
N ARG A 80 -6.49 -0.59 -16.41
CA ARG A 80 -7.17 0.65 -16.85
C ARG A 80 -6.24 1.86 -16.78
N ARG A 81 -5.38 1.95 -15.75
CA ARG A 81 -4.39 3.03 -15.64
C ARG A 81 -3.11 2.78 -16.43
N GLY A 82 -2.97 1.63 -17.11
CA GLY A 82 -1.75 1.26 -17.83
C GLY A 82 -0.53 1.13 -16.91
N ILE A 83 -0.72 0.64 -15.68
CA ILE A 83 0.35 0.47 -14.68
C ILE A 83 0.84 -0.99 -14.73
N ARG A 84 2.13 -1.17 -15.00
CA ARG A 84 2.77 -2.51 -14.92
C ARG A 84 2.84 -2.95 -13.47
N HIS A 85 2.77 -4.25 -13.20
CA HIS A 85 2.77 -4.71 -11.81
C HIS A 85 3.31 -6.13 -11.65
N THR A 86 3.96 -6.36 -10.51
CA THR A 86 4.33 -7.70 -10.03
C THR A 86 3.60 -7.93 -8.72
N ILE A 87 2.55 -8.74 -8.81
CA ILE A 87 1.76 -9.17 -7.65
C ILE A 87 1.60 -10.69 -7.81
N PRO A 88 1.99 -11.51 -6.82
CA PRO A 88 1.80 -12.95 -6.88
C PRO A 88 0.31 -13.30 -6.97
N GLU A 89 -0.03 -14.30 -7.79
CA GLU A 89 -1.38 -14.89 -7.76
C GLU A 89 -1.56 -15.76 -6.51
N ARG A 90 -2.79 -15.82 -5.99
CA ARG A 90 -3.12 -16.79 -4.94
C ARG A 90 -3.22 -18.21 -5.49
N LEU A 91 -2.90 -19.21 -4.66
CA LEU A 91 -2.84 -20.61 -5.10
C LEU A 91 -4.22 -21.13 -5.53
N ASP A 92 -5.27 -20.76 -4.80
CA ASP A 92 -6.68 -20.97 -5.15
C ASP A 92 -7.03 -20.34 -6.51
N GLN A 93 -6.57 -19.11 -6.77
CA GLN A 93 -6.80 -18.43 -8.04
C GLN A 93 -6.08 -19.14 -9.20
N GLN A 94 -4.86 -19.61 -8.98
CA GLN A 94 -4.11 -20.41 -9.96
C GLN A 94 -4.84 -21.74 -10.23
N ARG A 95 -5.29 -22.44 -9.19
CA ARG A 95 -6.06 -23.69 -9.32
C ARG A 95 -7.39 -23.46 -10.06
N HIS A 96 -8.17 -22.47 -9.66
CA HIS A 96 -9.43 -22.12 -10.32
C HIS A 96 -9.23 -21.65 -11.78
N ARG A 97 -8.10 -21.02 -12.10
CA ARG A 97 -7.72 -20.71 -13.48
C ARG A 97 -7.43 -21.98 -14.28
N LYS A 98 -6.62 -22.89 -13.73
CA LYS A 98 -6.29 -24.18 -14.35
C LYS A 98 -7.55 -25.04 -14.57
N ASN A 99 -8.43 -25.11 -13.58
CA ASN A 99 -9.68 -25.88 -13.65
C ASN A 99 -10.63 -25.35 -14.74
N ARG A 100 -10.55 -24.06 -15.10
CA ARG A 100 -11.34 -23.46 -16.19
C ARG A 100 -10.71 -23.64 -17.58
N GLY A 101 -9.55 -24.30 -17.70
CA GLY A 101 -8.88 -24.57 -18.97
C GLY A 101 -8.67 -23.30 -19.82
N SER A 102 -9.04 -23.34 -21.09
CA SER A 102 -8.95 -22.22 -22.03
C SER A 102 -9.77 -20.99 -21.61
N ARG A 103 -10.87 -21.16 -20.88
CA ARG A 103 -11.70 -20.07 -20.31
C ARG A 103 -11.06 -19.43 -19.07
N GLY A 104 -9.98 -20.00 -18.56
CA GLY A 104 -9.22 -19.51 -17.41
C GLY A 104 -8.46 -18.22 -17.70
N GLY A 105 -8.02 -18.03 -18.94
CA GLY A 105 -7.17 -16.91 -19.37
C GLY A 105 -5.67 -17.13 -19.11
N ARG A 106 -4.84 -16.24 -19.69
CA ARG A 106 -3.37 -16.30 -19.61
C ARG A 106 -2.88 -16.10 -18.16
N PRO A 107 -1.90 -16.88 -17.67
CA PRO A 107 -1.29 -16.64 -16.36
C PRO A 107 -0.71 -15.23 -16.28
N THR A 108 -0.81 -14.55 -15.14
CA THR A 108 -0.05 -13.29 -14.99
C THR A 108 1.44 -13.57 -14.97
N GLY A 109 2.22 -12.81 -15.76
CA GLY A 109 3.68 -12.83 -15.64
C GLY A 109 4.10 -12.41 -14.24
N PHE A 110 4.96 -13.22 -13.60
CA PHE A 110 5.52 -12.93 -12.29
C PHE A 110 7.04 -12.83 -12.42
N ASP A 111 7.59 -11.69 -12.05
CA ASP A 111 9.02 -11.40 -12.06
C ASP A 111 9.55 -11.51 -10.62
N SER A 112 10.25 -12.61 -10.32
CA SER A 112 10.77 -12.88 -8.98
C SER A 112 11.82 -11.86 -8.53
N GLU A 113 12.67 -11.39 -9.45
CA GLU A 113 13.73 -10.43 -9.13
C GLU A 113 13.17 -9.06 -8.77
N ARG A 114 12.16 -8.59 -9.51
CA ARG A 114 11.41 -7.39 -9.11
C ARG A 114 10.67 -7.60 -7.80
N TYR A 115 10.11 -8.79 -7.56
CA TYR A 115 9.36 -9.06 -6.34
C TYR A 115 10.24 -8.99 -5.08
N LYS A 116 11.54 -9.32 -5.14
CA LYS A 116 12.48 -9.14 -4.02
C LYS A 116 12.52 -7.70 -3.51
N LYS A 117 12.26 -6.71 -4.37
CA LYS A 117 12.22 -5.27 -4.00
C LYS A 117 10.98 -4.89 -3.17
N ARG A 118 10.05 -5.81 -2.90
CA ARG A 118 8.91 -5.57 -1.98
C ARG A 118 9.37 -5.21 -0.56
N ASN A 119 10.52 -5.71 -0.13
CA ASN A 119 11.13 -5.39 1.18
C ASN A 119 11.24 -3.87 1.43
N THR A 120 11.31 -3.06 0.37
CA THR A 120 11.25 -1.59 0.47
C THR A 120 10.06 -1.07 1.26
N VAL A 121 8.87 -1.66 1.10
CA VAL A 121 7.67 -1.26 1.86
C VAL A 121 7.84 -1.62 3.34
N GLU A 122 8.32 -2.82 3.65
CA GLU A 122 8.58 -3.28 5.02
C GLU A 122 9.62 -2.39 5.71
N ARG A 123 10.72 -2.07 5.02
CA ARG A 123 11.74 -1.12 5.49
C ARG A 123 11.17 0.27 5.72
N THR A 124 10.26 0.73 4.86
CA THR A 124 9.59 2.04 5.03
C THR A 124 8.70 2.04 6.26
N ILE A 125 7.92 0.98 6.48
CA ILE A 125 7.10 0.82 7.70
C ILE A 125 8.01 0.78 8.94
N ASN A 126 9.13 0.06 8.88
CA ASN A 126 10.08 -0.01 9.99
C ASN A 126 10.70 1.36 10.29
N ARG A 127 11.06 2.16 9.26
CA ARG A 127 11.51 3.55 9.44
C ARG A 127 10.46 4.41 10.13
N LEU A 128 9.19 4.29 9.72
CA LEU A 128 8.08 5.00 10.38
C LEU A 128 7.92 4.56 11.84
N LYS A 129 8.03 3.26 12.13
CA LYS A 129 7.98 2.72 13.49
C LYS A 129 9.21 3.06 14.33
N GLY A 130 10.31 3.53 13.75
CA GLY A 130 11.42 4.10 14.50
C GLY A 130 11.03 5.35 15.30
N PHE A 131 9.98 6.05 14.87
CA PHE A 131 9.42 7.17 15.61
C PHE A 131 8.46 6.65 16.69
N ARG A 132 8.81 6.83 17.98
CA ARG A 132 8.01 6.35 19.12
C ARG A 132 6.55 6.79 19.06
N ALA A 133 6.29 8.03 18.65
CA ALA A 133 4.95 8.58 18.48
C ALA A 133 4.11 7.78 17.46
N VAL A 134 4.73 7.28 16.39
CA VAL A 134 4.07 6.43 15.39
C VAL A 134 3.91 5.00 15.90
N ALA A 135 4.93 4.43 16.54
CA ALA A 135 4.91 3.03 16.98
C ALA A 135 3.85 2.75 18.06
N THR A 136 3.77 3.61 19.09
CA THR A 136 2.85 3.41 20.21
C THR A 136 1.45 3.92 19.89
N ARG A 137 1.36 4.98 19.07
CA ARG A 137 0.14 5.76 18.78
C ARG A 137 -0.54 6.21 20.07
N TYR A 138 -0.45 7.49 20.42
CA TYR A 138 -1.19 8.04 21.58
C TYR A 138 -2.51 8.69 21.18
N GLU A 139 -2.70 8.93 19.89
CA GLU A 139 -3.77 9.74 19.35
C GLU A 139 -5.09 8.96 19.29
N LYS A 140 -6.14 9.53 19.91
CA LYS A 140 -7.51 9.01 19.83
C LYS A 140 -8.14 9.23 18.45
N ARG A 141 -7.83 10.35 17.79
CA ARG A 141 -8.40 10.73 16.48
C ARG A 141 -7.49 10.36 15.32
N ALA A 142 -8.05 9.80 14.25
CA ALA A 142 -7.29 9.30 13.10
C ALA A 142 -6.55 10.40 12.33
N HIS A 143 -7.12 11.61 12.19
CA HIS A 143 -6.45 12.70 11.48
C HIS A 143 -5.22 13.23 12.24
N ILE A 144 -5.25 13.24 13.58
CA ILE A 144 -4.09 13.62 14.39
C ILE A 144 -2.98 12.57 14.20
N TYR A 145 -3.34 11.28 14.28
CA TYR A 145 -2.38 10.21 14.00
C TYR A 145 -1.81 10.29 12.58
N LEU A 146 -2.65 10.60 11.57
CA LEU A 146 -2.17 10.84 10.20
C LEU A 146 -1.17 11.98 10.17
N GLY A 147 -1.42 13.08 10.89
CA GLY A 147 -0.46 14.18 11.04
C GLY A 147 0.88 13.72 11.60
N THR A 148 0.88 12.92 12.67
CA THR A 148 2.08 12.32 13.26
C THR A 148 2.84 11.45 12.26
N VAL A 149 2.15 10.58 11.52
CA VAL A 149 2.76 9.71 10.50
C VAL A 149 3.29 10.51 9.31
N THR A 150 2.57 11.55 8.88
CA THR A 150 3.00 12.47 7.83
C THR A 150 4.26 13.23 8.23
N LEU A 151 4.34 13.73 9.46
CA LEU A 151 5.54 14.39 9.96
C LEU A 151 6.75 13.43 9.95
N ALA A 152 6.56 12.19 10.43
CA ALA A 152 7.59 11.17 10.36
C ALA A 152 8.02 10.87 8.91
N ALA A 153 7.06 10.80 7.98
CA ALA A 153 7.35 10.62 6.56
C ALA A 153 8.16 11.78 5.98
N LEU A 154 7.83 13.03 6.31
CA LEU A 154 8.59 14.21 5.89
C LEU A 154 10.03 14.16 6.40
N ILE A 155 10.25 13.78 7.66
CA ILE A 155 11.59 13.62 8.22
C ILE A 155 12.37 12.52 7.47
N ILE A 156 11.72 11.41 7.11
CA ILE A 156 12.35 10.36 6.28
C ILE A 156 12.78 10.94 4.92
N TRP A 157 11.93 11.75 4.28
CA TRP A 157 12.24 12.40 3.02
C TRP A 157 13.44 13.36 3.11
N LEU A 158 13.51 14.17 4.16
CA LEU A 158 14.60 15.14 4.34
C LEU A 158 15.96 14.49 4.65
N ARG A 159 15.96 13.27 5.19
CA ARG A 159 17.18 12.53 5.55
C ARG A 159 17.70 11.60 4.46
N THR A 160 17.04 11.53 3.31
CA THR A 160 17.39 10.57 2.24
C THR A 160 17.63 11.25 0.93
#